data_AF-A0A2N0UVF0-F1
#
_entry.id   AF-A0A2N0UVF0-F1
#
_cell.length_a   1.000
_cell.length_b   1.000
_cell.length_c   1.000
_cell.angle_alpha   90.00
_cell.angle_beta   90.00
_cell.angle_gamma   90.00
#
_symmetry.space_group_name_H-M   'P 1'
#
loop_
_entity.id
_entity.type
_entity.pdbx_description
1 polymer ?
#
loop_
_entity_poly.entity_id
_entity_poly.type
_entity_poly.pdbx_seq_one_letter_code
_entity_poly.pdbx_strand_id
1 'polypeptide(L)'
;MGGNNRYVYTIYGVNNPRVIFNNNTTDPATRQQHPGINQPGIEITEDEMWIVNETVYSQKPQGITVHFYRPSNWEYWDTRIYFYEDNNILMSWPGTLMNSQMDDNWLSYTIYGVDNPKVIFNDSKNKQIPSVLQPGHLVTQDVWFKDNTWTIYELD
;
A
#
# COMPACT_ATOMS: atom_id res chain seq x y z
N MET A 1 11.11 8.46 -7.61
CA MET A 1 11.30 7.07 -7.17
C MET A 1 10.01 6.64 -6.52
N GLY A 2 9.07 6.13 -7.31
CA GLY A 2 7.80 5.59 -6.83
C GLY A 2 8.00 4.09 -6.67
N GLY A 3 7.96 3.62 -5.44
CA GLY A 3 8.24 2.23 -5.11
C GLY A 3 8.17 2.06 -3.60
N ASN A 4 7.06 1.49 -3.16
CA ASN A 4 6.86 0.77 -1.90
C ASN A 4 6.46 1.61 -0.68
N ASN A 5 5.14 1.64 -0.42
CA ASN A 5 4.50 2.06 0.85
C ASN A 5 4.88 1.19 2.06
N ARG A 6 5.91 0.34 1.95
CA ARG A 6 6.43 -0.49 3.03
C ARG A 6 7.93 -0.29 3.11
N TYR A 7 8.36 0.34 4.20
CA TYR A 7 9.76 0.49 4.56
C TYR A 7 10.06 -0.41 5.74
N VAL A 8 11.16 -1.14 5.66
CA VAL A 8 11.70 -1.94 6.78
C VAL A 8 13.06 -1.34 7.12
N TYR A 9 13.28 -1.05 8.39
CA TYR A 9 14.54 -0.50 8.88
C TYR A 9 14.93 -1.19 10.18
N THR A 10 16.18 -1.63 10.27
CA THR A 10 16.75 -2.22 11.49
C THR A 10 17.63 -1.19 12.16
N ILE A 11 17.35 -0.89 13.43
CA ILE A 11 18.09 0.07 14.25
C ILE A 11 19.08 -0.71 15.13
N TYR A 12 20.36 -0.32 15.12
CA TYR A 12 21.40 -0.98 15.91
C TYR A 12 21.99 -0.05 16.97
N GLY A 13 22.41 -0.61 18.10
CA GLY A 13 23.27 0.08 19.08
C GLY A 13 22.58 1.12 19.96
N VAL A 14 21.25 1.12 20.03
CA VAL A 14 20.46 2.04 20.86
C VAL A 14 19.32 1.28 21.55
N ASN A 15 19.07 1.62 22.82
CA ASN A 15 17.94 1.09 23.58
C ASN A 15 16.74 2.01 23.41
N ASN A 16 15.57 1.44 23.14
CA ASN A 16 14.30 2.13 22.95
C ASN A 16 14.39 3.38 22.06
N PRO A 17 14.81 3.25 20.79
CA PRO A 17 14.93 4.40 19.91
C PRO A 17 13.58 5.07 19.66
N ARG A 18 13.59 6.39 19.42
CA ARG A 18 12.42 7.14 18.95
C ARG A 18 12.53 7.41 17.45
N VAL A 19 11.49 7.04 16.71
CA VAL A 19 11.45 7.12 15.25
C VAL A 19 10.50 8.24 14.78
N ILE A 20 10.93 8.97 13.75
CA ILE A 20 10.11 9.94 13.02
C ILE A 20 10.19 9.58 11.54
N PHE A 21 9.05 9.41 10.89
CA PHE A 21 8.94 9.28 9.44
C PHE A 21 8.85 10.67 8.83
N ASN A 22 9.67 10.98 7.83
CA ASN A 22 9.63 12.28 7.16
C ASN A 22 9.92 12.14 5.66
N ASN A 23 9.48 13.13 4.88
CA ASN A 23 9.71 13.18 3.43
C ASN A 23 11.06 13.81 3.04
N ASN A 24 12.01 13.91 3.98
CA ASN A 24 13.38 14.37 3.79
C ASN A 24 13.52 15.73 3.05
N THR A 25 12.56 16.64 3.22
CA THR A 25 12.65 18.02 2.73
C THR A 25 13.01 18.98 3.85
N THR A 26 13.80 20.00 3.52
CA THR A 26 14.11 21.11 4.42
C THR A 26 13.14 22.29 4.27
N ASP A 27 12.30 22.30 3.24
CA ASP A 27 11.32 23.35 2.99
C ASP A 27 10.11 23.20 3.92
N PRO A 28 9.84 24.16 4.82
CA PRO A 28 8.71 24.09 5.75
C PRO A 28 7.34 23.98 5.06
N ALA A 29 7.19 24.51 3.84
CA ALA A 29 5.92 24.49 3.12
C ALA A 29 5.57 23.09 2.59
N THR A 30 6.57 22.25 2.39
CA THR A 30 6.42 20.88 1.86
C THR A 30 6.79 19.80 2.87
N ARG A 31 7.26 20.19 4.06
CA ARG A 31 7.67 19.25 5.12
C ARG A 31 6.48 18.45 5.63
N GLN A 32 6.59 17.13 5.49
CA GLN A 32 5.66 16.16 6.06
C GLN A 32 6.45 15.27 7.01
N GLN A 33 5.94 15.13 8.23
CA GLN A 33 6.50 14.20 9.21
C GLN A 33 5.42 13.59 10.08
N HIS A 34 5.69 12.39 10.57
CA HIS A 34 4.90 11.71 11.58
C HIS A 34 5.83 11.06 12.62
N PRO A 35 5.64 11.32 13.93
CA PRO A 35 4.69 12.27 14.52
C PRO A 35 4.92 13.75 14.11
N GLY A 36 3.93 14.60 14.35
CA GLY A 36 3.93 16.01 13.93
C GLY A 36 5.09 16.85 14.49
N ILE A 37 5.24 18.08 14.01
CA ILE A 37 6.33 18.98 14.43
C ILE A 37 6.29 19.17 15.95
N ASN A 38 7.46 19.09 16.59
CA ASN A 38 7.65 19.17 18.05
C ASN A 38 6.97 18.06 18.87
N GLN A 39 6.45 17.01 18.24
CA GLN A 39 6.00 15.81 18.93
C GLN A 39 7.19 14.87 19.17
N PRO A 40 7.21 14.12 20.30
CA PRO A 40 8.18 13.06 20.48
C PRO A 40 8.02 12.01 19.37
N GLY A 41 9.14 11.43 18.92
CA GLY A 41 9.10 10.27 18.02
C GLY A 41 8.47 9.05 18.69
N ILE A 42 8.02 8.11 17.85
CA ILE A 42 7.44 6.83 18.27
C ILE A 42 8.54 6.01 18.92
N GLU A 43 8.40 5.68 20.19
CA GLU A 43 9.34 4.85 20.92
C GLU A 43 9.18 3.39 20.49
N ILE A 44 10.28 2.76 20.13
CA ILE A 44 10.34 1.34 19.75
C ILE A 44 10.65 0.55 21.02
N THR A 45 9.67 -0.16 21.56
CA THR A 45 9.79 -0.89 22.83
C THR A 45 9.93 -2.41 22.64
N GLU A 46 9.69 -2.90 21.43
CA GLU A 46 9.74 -4.33 21.06
C GLU A 46 10.78 -4.55 19.96
N ASP A 47 11.18 -5.82 19.75
CA ASP A 47 12.14 -6.20 18.69
C ASP A 47 11.66 -5.80 17.29
N GLU A 48 10.34 -5.87 17.04
CA GLU A 48 9.71 -5.44 15.79
C GLU A 48 8.38 -4.72 16.10
N MET A 49 8.16 -3.58 15.43
CA MET A 49 6.92 -2.83 15.52
C MET A 49 6.45 -2.44 14.13
N TRP A 50 5.14 -2.51 13.91
CA TRP A 50 4.49 -2.14 12.66
C TRP A 50 3.73 -0.84 12.84
N ILE A 51 3.96 0.11 11.94
CA ILE A 51 3.22 1.38 11.90
C ILE A 51 2.39 1.36 10.62
N VAL A 52 1.07 1.25 10.78
CA VAL A 52 0.12 1.13 9.67
C VAL A 52 -1.03 2.11 9.90
N ASN A 53 -1.26 3.02 8.95
CA ASN A 53 -2.26 4.09 9.05
C ASN A 53 -2.17 4.81 10.40
N GLU A 54 -0.96 5.25 10.77
CA GLU A 54 -0.65 5.94 12.05
C GLU A 54 -0.88 5.11 13.33
N THR A 55 -1.33 3.87 13.20
CA THR A 55 -1.52 2.95 14.33
C THR A 55 -0.29 2.06 14.50
N VAL A 56 0.12 1.88 15.76
CA VAL A 56 1.28 1.09 16.14
C VAL A 56 0.84 -0.31 16.59
N TYR A 57 1.49 -1.34 16.08
CA TYR A 57 1.25 -2.74 16.40
C TYR A 57 2.55 -3.42 16.84
N SER A 58 2.47 -4.26 17.88
CA SER A 58 3.60 -5.08 18.36
C SER A 58 3.86 -6.32 17.50
N GLN A 59 3.01 -6.57 16.50
CA GLN A 59 3.14 -7.65 15.52
C GLN A 59 2.52 -7.20 14.21
N LYS A 60 2.85 -7.89 13.11
CA LYS A 60 2.25 -7.60 11.81
C LYS A 60 0.72 -7.65 11.90
N PRO A 61 0.00 -6.56 11.64
CA PRO A 61 -1.46 -6.60 11.61
C PRO A 61 -1.95 -7.48 10.46
N GLN A 62 -3.15 -8.05 10.62
CA GLN A 62 -3.80 -8.76 9.52
C GLN A 62 -4.18 -7.76 8.41
N GLY A 63 -3.95 -8.15 7.16
CA GLY A 63 -4.34 -7.39 5.98
C GLY A 63 -4.73 -8.33 4.86
N ILE A 64 -5.27 -7.75 3.79
CA ILE A 64 -5.65 -8.46 2.56
C ILE A 64 -4.61 -8.15 1.49
N THR A 65 -3.89 -9.15 1.01
CA THR A 65 -2.94 -9.01 -0.09
C THR A 65 -3.62 -9.25 -1.44
N VAL A 66 -3.57 -8.24 -2.29
CA VAL A 66 -4.06 -8.31 -3.67
C VAL A 66 -2.86 -8.44 -4.61
N HIS A 67 -2.85 -9.52 -5.40
CA HIS A 67 -1.89 -9.78 -6.46
C HIS A 67 -2.52 -9.47 -7.82
N PHE A 68 -1.81 -8.72 -8.66
CA PHE A 68 -2.26 -8.27 -9.97
C PHE A 68 -1.23 -8.63 -11.03
N TYR A 69 -1.61 -9.49 -11.97
CA TYR A 69 -0.80 -9.79 -13.14
C TYR A 69 -0.92 -8.64 -14.12
N ARG A 70 0.09 -7.76 -14.13
CA ARG A 70 0.05 -6.52 -14.91
C ARG A 70 -0.09 -6.82 -16.41
N PRO A 71 -1.09 -6.25 -17.10
CA PRO A 71 -1.16 -6.32 -18.56
C PRO A 71 0.12 -5.77 -19.21
N SER A 72 0.61 -6.43 -20.26
CA SER A 72 1.86 -6.06 -20.94
C SER A 72 1.87 -4.64 -21.52
N ASN A 73 0.69 -4.04 -21.73
CA ASN A 73 0.52 -2.69 -22.23
C ASN A 73 0.35 -1.63 -21.12
N TRP A 74 0.53 -1.97 -19.85
CA TRP A 74 0.58 -1.04 -18.72
C TRP A 74 2.02 -0.84 -18.29
N GLU A 75 2.41 0.34 -17.84
CA GLU A 75 3.77 0.56 -17.32
C GLU A 75 3.85 0.17 -15.85
N TYR A 76 4.89 -0.57 -15.46
CA TYR A 76 5.09 -1.00 -14.07
C TYR A 76 5.11 0.19 -13.10
N TRP A 77 5.88 1.23 -13.43
CA TRP A 77 6.07 2.41 -12.58
C TRP A 77 4.84 3.33 -12.48
N ASP A 78 3.79 3.08 -13.26
CA ASP A 78 2.52 3.81 -13.21
C ASP A 78 1.33 2.92 -12.80
N THR A 79 1.57 1.61 -12.57
CA THR A 79 0.49 0.68 -12.22
C THR A 79 0.08 0.84 -10.76
N ARG A 80 -1.18 1.20 -10.54
CA ARG A 80 -1.74 1.58 -9.25
C ARG A 80 -2.93 0.73 -8.86
N ILE A 81 -3.12 0.64 -7.55
CA ILE A 81 -4.32 0.11 -6.91
C ILE A 81 -5.06 1.27 -6.22
N TYR A 82 -6.34 1.37 -6.50
CA TYR A 82 -7.29 2.24 -5.83
C TYR A 82 -8.27 1.35 -5.07
N PHE A 83 -8.52 1.64 -3.79
CA PHE A 83 -9.51 0.92 -3.00
C PHE A 83 -10.34 1.86 -2.15
N TYR A 84 -11.59 1.46 -1.90
CA TYR A 84 -12.58 2.23 -1.16
C TYR A 84 -13.57 1.28 -0.47
N GLU A 85 -14.32 1.81 0.50
CA GLU A 85 -15.51 1.16 1.05
C GLU A 85 -16.70 2.02 0.67
N ASP A 86 -17.75 1.45 0.08
CA ASP A 86 -18.99 2.14 -0.34
C ASP A 86 -18.95 3.68 -0.35
N ASN A 87 -19.50 4.34 0.67
CA ASN A 87 -19.60 5.80 0.75
C ASN A 87 -18.38 6.49 1.38
N ASN A 88 -17.31 5.74 1.65
CA ASN A 88 -16.07 6.20 2.28
C ASN A 88 -14.96 6.35 1.24
N ILE A 89 -14.50 7.58 1.04
CA ILE A 89 -13.30 7.87 0.26
C ILE A 89 -12.09 7.64 1.16
N LEU A 90 -11.39 6.52 0.96
CA LEU A 90 -10.19 6.17 1.74
C LEU A 90 -8.91 6.77 1.15
N MET A 91 -8.92 7.08 -0.14
CA MET A 91 -7.78 7.66 -0.85
C MET A 91 -8.24 8.43 -2.08
N SER A 92 -7.40 9.33 -2.60
CA SER A 92 -7.65 10.01 -3.87
C SER A 92 -7.31 9.11 -5.05
N TRP A 93 -8.09 9.19 -6.14
CA TRP A 93 -7.68 8.67 -7.45
C TRP A 93 -6.33 9.29 -7.87
N PRO A 94 -5.38 8.56 -8.46
CA PRO A 94 -5.44 7.17 -8.95
C PRO A 94 -5.08 6.07 -7.92
N GLY A 95 -5.02 6.41 -6.64
CA GLY A 95 -4.58 5.48 -5.60
C GLY A 95 -3.06 5.32 -5.55
N THR A 96 -2.62 4.21 -4.96
CA THR A 96 -1.21 3.99 -4.61
C THR A 96 -0.51 3.03 -5.57
N LEU A 97 0.80 3.14 -5.68
CA LEU A 97 1.62 2.29 -6.54
C LEU A 97 1.68 0.86 -5.99
N MET A 98 1.61 -0.12 -6.88
CA MET A 98 1.78 -1.53 -6.49
C MET A 98 3.26 -1.94 -6.45
N ASN A 99 3.61 -2.91 -5.61
CA ASN A 99 4.98 -3.40 -5.43
C ASN A 99 5.29 -4.52 -6.43
N SER A 100 6.42 -4.46 -7.13
CA SER A 100 6.89 -5.58 -7.98
C SER A 100 7.15 -6.82 -7.15
N GLN A 101 6.65 -7.96 -7.61
CA GLN A 101 7.23 -9.25 -7.26
C GLN A 101 8.29 -9.55 -8.32
N MET A 102 9.48 -9.93 -7.85
CA MET A 102 10.74 -9.82 -8.57
C MET A 102 10.90 -10.83 -9.73
N ASP A 103 10.00 -10.95 -10.74
CA ASP A 103 10.35 -11.32 -12.15
C ASP A 103 9.20 -11.81 -13.10
N ASP A 104 7.92 -11.66 -12.80
CA ASP A 104 6.83 -12.35 -13.56
C ASP A 104 5.60 -11.49 -13.92
N ASN A 105 5.73 -10.16 -13.95
CA ASN A 105 4.62 -9.20 -14.09
C ASN A 105 3.62 -9.18 -12.93
N TRP A 106 3.80 -10.00 -11.87
CA TRP A 106 2.97 -9.88 -10.68
C TRP A 106 3.36 -8.63 -9.89
N LEU A 107 2.33 -7.83 -9.58
CA LEU A 107 2.40 -6.71 -8.66
C LEU A 107 1.54 -7.03 -7.45
N SER A 108 1.89 -6.48 -6.28
CA SER A 108 1.11 -6.72 -5.06
C SER A 108 0.94 -5.50 -4.18
N TYR A 109 -0.15 -5.48 -3.45
CA TYR A 109 -0.42 -4.51 -2.40
C TYR A 109 -1.18 -5.16 -1.25
N THR A 110 -0.82 -4.83 0.00
CA THR A 110 -1.57 -5.28 1.17
C THR A 110 -2.40 -4.15 1.74
N ILE A 111 -3.71 -4.36 1.81
CA ILE A 111 -4.69 -3.45 2.38
C ILE A 111 -4.84 -3.79 3.87
N TYR A 112 -4.68 -2.80 4.74
CA TYR A 112 -4.80 -2.95 6.19
C TYR A 112 -5.92 -2.06 6.73
N GLY A 113 -6.66 -2.57 7.72
CA GLY A 113 -7.67 -1.79 8.45
C GLY A 113 -8.86 -1.35 7.60
N VAL A 114 -9.19 -2.12 6.56
CA VAL A 114 -10.36 -1.90 5.69
C VAL A 114 -11.12 -3.22 5.64
N ASP A 115 -12.39 -3.20 6.02
CA ASP A 115 -13.17 -4.43 6.22
C ASP A 115 -13.69 -4.99 4.90
N ASN A 116 -14.24 -4.12 4.05
CA ASN A 116 -14.85 -4.52 2.77
C ASN A 116 -14.30 -3.72 1.58
N PRO A 117 -12.99 -3.79 1.31
CA PRO A 117 -12.37 -3.01 0.25
C PRO A 117 -12.87 -3.44 -1.14
N LYS A 118 -13.29 -2.46 -1.92
CA LYS A 118 -13.53 -2.58 -3.37
C LYS A 118 -12.33 -2.06 -4.14
N VAL A 119 -11.73 -2.90 -4.96
CA VAL A 119 -10.45 -2.66 -5.63
C VAL A 119 -10.62 -2.32 -7.11
N ILE A 120 -9.87 -1.33 -7.57
CA ILE A 120 -9.70 -0.96 -8.98
C ILE A 120 -8.20 -0.87 -9.28
N PHE A 121 -7.74 -1.54 -10.33
CA PHE A 121 -6.41 -1.37 -10.89
C PHE A 121 -6.43 -0.29 -11.96
N ASN A 122 -5.39 0.53 -12.07
CA ASN A 122 -5.27 1.52 -13.14
C ASN A 122 -3.82 1.82 -13.52
N ASP A 123 -3.60 2.38 -14.71
CA ASP A 123 -2.28 2.75 -15.23
C ASP A 123 -1.92 4.23 -14.99
N SER A 124 -2.65 4.91 -14.09
CA SER A 124 -2.54 6.34 -13.81
C SER A 124 -2.76 7.27 -15.01
N LYS A 125 -3.20 6.74 -16.17
CA LYS A 125 -3.43 7.49 -17.40
C LYS A 125 -4.88 7.34 -17.82
N ASN A 126 -5.20 6.33 -18.63
CA ASN A 126 -6.52 6.14 -19.23
C ASN A 126 -7.01 4.69 -19.21
N LYS A 127 -6.28 3.77 -18.59
CA LYS A 127 -6.66 2.37 -18.47
C LYS A 127 -6.99 2.04 -17.03
N GLN A 128 -8.06 1.26 -16.86
CA GLN A 128 -8.44 0.73 -15.56
C GLN A 128 -9.17 -0.60 -15.70
N ILE A 129 -9.14 -1.37 -14.62
CA ILE A 129 -9.85 -2.62 -14.44
C ILE A 129 -10.49 -2.58 -13.04
N PRO A 130 -11.82 -2.69 -12.92
CA PRO A 130 -12.83 -2.81 -13.99
C PRO A 130 -12.93 -1.56 -14.89
N SER A 131 -13.73 -1.63 -15.96
CA SER A 131 -13.90 -0.50 -16.90
C SER A 131 -14.50 0.75 -16.21
N VAL A 132 -14.32 1.92 -16.84
CA VAL A 132 -14.88 3.19 -16.35
C VAL A 132 -16.37 3.04 -16.00
N LEU A 133 -16.79 3.62 -14.87
CA LEU A 133 -18.13 3.51 -14.28
C LEU A 133 -18.54 2.13 -13.74
N GLN A 134 -17.69 1.11 -13.84
CA GLN A 134 -17.93 -0.14 -13.14
C GLN A 134 -17.41 -0.05 -11.69
N PRO A 135 -18.13 -0.64 -10.72
CA PRO A 135 -17.66 -0.68 -9.35
C PRO A 135 -16.38 -1.51 -9.24
N GLY A 136 -15.55 -1.21 -8.24
CA GLY A 136 -14.41 -2.04 -7.89
C GLY A 136 -14.82 -3.44 -7.40
N HIS A 137 -13.88 -4.38 -7.45
CA HIS A 137 -14.09 -5.74 -6.99
C HIS A 137 -13.94 -5.85 -5.47
N LEU A 138 -14.94 -6.39 -4.79
CA LEU A 138 -14.87 -6.66 -3.35
C LEU A 138 -13.85 -7.78 -3.09
N VAL A 139 -12.87 -7.54 -2.23
CA VAL A 139 -11.91 -8.56 -1.79
C VAL A 139 -12.04 -8.78 -0.28
N THR A 140 -12.10 -10.03 0.15
CA THR A 140 -12.32 -10.41 1.56
C THR A 140 -11.18 -11.26 2.13
N GLN A 141 -10.20 -11.60 1.31
CA GLN A 141 -9.03 -12.41 1.62
C GLN A 141 -7.95 -12.18 0.55
N ASP A 142 -6.80 -12.82 0.73
CA ASP A 142 -5.74 -12.77 -0.28
C ASP A 142 -6.22 -13.35 -1.62
N VAL A 143 -5.92 -12.62 -2.69
CA VAL A 143 -6.46 -12.90 -4.03
C VAL A 143 -5.45 -12.57 -5.13
N TRP A 144 -5.58 -13.29 -6.25
CA TRP A 144 -4.82 -13.11 -7.47
C TRP A 144 -5.74 -12.78 -8.63
N PHE A 145 -5.39 -11.73 -9.37
CA PHE A 145 -6.07 -11.31 -10.58
C PHE A 145 -5.17 -11.47 -11.81
N LYS A 146 -5.59 -12.31 -12.76
CA LYS A 146 -4.92 -12.52 -14.05
C LYS A 146 -5.99 -12.79 -15.11
N ASP A 147 -5.84 -12.21 -16.29
CA ASP A 147 -6.73 -12.44 -17.44
C ASP A 147 -8.23 -12.32 -17.10
N ASN A 148 -8.60 -11.24 -16.40
CA ASN A 148 -9.97 -10.97 -15.94
C ASN A 148 -10.57 -12.01 -14.99
N THR A 149 -9.74 -12.85 -14.37
CA THR A 149 -10.15 -13.90 -13.44
C THR A 149 -9.57 -13.63 -12.06
N TRP A 150 -10.42 -13.73 -11.03
CA TRP A 150 -10.02 -13.68 -9.63
C TRP A 150 -9.88 -15.09 -9.07
N THR A 151 -8.83 -15.34 -8.30
CA THR A 151 -8.55 -16.62 -7.63
C THR A 151 -8.01 -16.40 -6.23
N ILE A 152 -8.04 -17.45 -5.41
CA ILE A 152 -7.56 -17.45 -4.00
C ILE A 152 -6.21 -18.18 -3.84
N TYR A 153 -5.56 -18.47 -4.97
CA TYR A 153 -4.25 -19.10 -5.06
C TYR A 153 -3.52 -18.51 -6.26
N GLU A 154 -2.20 -18.60 -6.25
CA GLU A 154 -1.37 -18.10 -7.36
C GLU A 154 -1.62 -18.91 -8.64
N LEU A 155 -1.77 -18.20 -9.77
CA LEU A 155 -1.97 -18.80 -11.08
C LEU A 155 -0.63 -18.96 -11.79
N ASP A 156 -0.32 -20.20 -12.21
CA ASP A 156 0.78 -20.52 -13.13
C ASP A 156 0.71 -19.69 -14.44
#